data_AF-A0A3A9JKZ1-F1
#
_entry.id   AF-A0A3A9JKZ1-F1
#
_cell.length_a   1.000
_cell.length_b   1.000
_cell.length_c   1.000
_cell.angle_alpha   90.00
_cell.angle_beta   90.00
_cell.angle_gamma   90.00
#
_symmetry.space_group_name_H-M   'P 1'
#
loop_
_entity.id
_entity.type
_entity.pdbx_description
1 polymer ?
#
loop_
_entity_poly.entity_id
_entity_poly.type
_entity_poly.pdbx_seq_one_letter_code
_entity_poly.pdbx_strand_id
1 'polypeptide(L)'
;MLQLGPIGFVLPWLLLALPLLPAIWWLLRVTPPAPRRQVFPALRLLRDLPVPEQTPSRTPWWLLLLRLTAAALIVLGLARPVWGPGAGTAGDGPLLLVIDDGWASAPDWPA
;
A
#
# COMPACT_ATOMS: atom_id res chain seq x y z
N MET A 1 -4.45 16.34 11.00
CA MET A 1 -3.28 16.20 10.09
C MET A 1 -2.06 15.90 10.92
N LEU A 2 -1.19 15.00 10.46
CA LEU A 2 0.12 14.77 11.08
C LEU A 2 1.19 15.32 10.16
N GLN A 3 2.09 16.15 10.69
CA GLN A 3 3.19 16.75 9.95
C GLN A 3 4.51 16.12 10.39
N LEU A 4 5.32 15.68 9.41
CA LEU A 4 6.67 15.15 9.60
C LEU A 4 7.60 15.95 8.67
N GLY A 5 8.18 17.03 9.21
CA GLY A 5 9.00 17.94 8.42
C GLY A 5 8.19 18.57 7.26
N PRO A 6 8.69 18.56 6.00
CA PRO A 6 8.01 19.18 4.87
C PRO A 6 6.83 18.38 4.32
N ILE A 7 6.58 17.16 4.82
CA ILE A 7 5.50 16.28 4.38
C ILE A 7 4.44 16.19 5.47
N GLY A 8 3.18 16.33 5.08
CA GLY A 8 2.04 16.11 5.96
C GLY A 8 1.13 15.02 5.43
N PHE A 9 0.41 14.37 6.33
CA PHE A 9 -0.57 13.36 6.02
C PHE A 9 -1.95 13.88 6.42
N VAL A 10 -2.86 13.94 5.44
CA VAL A 10 -4.25 14.34 5.66
C VAL A 10 -4.95 13.32 6.56
N LEU A 11 -4.71 12.03 6.32
CA LEU A 11 -5.32 10.89 7.04
C LEU A 11 -4.25 10.10 7.81
N PRO A 12 -3.73 10.63 8.93
CA PRO A 12 -2.58 10.03 9.61
C PRO A 12 -2.89 8.69 10.28
N TRP A 13 -4.14 8.43 10.64
CA TRP A 13 -4.59 7.16 11.19
C TRP A 13 -4.33 5.99 10.25
N LEU A 14 -4.31 6.25 8.94
CA LEU A 14 -4.03 5.22 7.94
C LEU A 14 -2.60 4.67 8.05
N LEU A 15 -1.65 5.46 8.56
CA LEU A 15 -0.28 5.02 8.79
C LEU A 15 -0.20 3.91 9.84
N LEU A 16 -1.20 3.78 10.73
CA LEU A 16 -1.32 2.66 11.67
C LEU A 16 -1.53 1.31 10.94
N ALA A 17 -1.90 1.32 9.66
CA ALA A 17 -1.97 0.10 8.86
C ALA A 17 -0.58 -0.46 8.47
N LEU A 18 0.50 0.35 8.50
CA LEU A 18 1.86 -0.16 8.25
C LEU A 18 2.26 -1.31 9.20
N PRO A 19 2.16 -1.15 10.53
CA PRO A 19 2.43 -2.26 11.46
C PRO A 19 1.39 -3.39 11.37
N LEU A 20 0.21 -3.14 10.78
CA LEU A 20 -0.79 -4.17 10.54
C LEU A 20 -0.42 -5.10 9.37
N LEU A 21 0.39 -4.66 8.41
CA LEU A 21 0.86 -5.47 7.28
C LEU A 21 1.56 -6.78 7.73
N PRO A 22 2.58 -6.77 8.60
CA PRO A 22 3.19 -8.00 9.09
C PRO A 22 2.24 -8.81 9.99
N ALA A 23 1.32 -8.16 10.70
CA ALA A 23 0.34 -8.85 11.54
C ALA A 23 -0.67 -9.66 10.70
N ILE A 24 -1.18 -9.09 9.60
CA ILE A 24 -2.03 -9.81 8.63
C ILE A 24 -1.25 -10.94 7.97
N TRP A 25 0.01 -10.70 7.58
CA TRP A 25 0.85 -11.77 7.05
C TRP A 25 1.02 -12.92 8.06
N TRP A 26 1.27 -12.60 9.34
CA TRP A 26 1.41 -13.58 10.40
C TRP A 26 0.11 -14.36 10.65
N LEU A 27 -1.03 -13.68 10.66
CA LEU A 27 -2.36 -14.29 10.78
C LEU A 27 -2.71 -15.20 9.60
N LEU A 28 -2.37 -14.78 8.36
CA LEU A 28 -2.58 -15.61 7.17
C LEU A 28 -1.59 -16.77 7.07
N ARG A 29 -0.43 -16.64 7.70
CA ARG A 29 0.57 -17.71 7.79
C ARG A 29 0.28 -18.70 8.91
N VAL A 30 -0.93 -18.72 9.46
CA VAL A 30 -1.43 -19.85 10.26
C VAL A 30 -1.43 -21.06 9.34
N THR A 31 -0.32 -21.78 9.39
CA THR A 31 -0.05 -22.95 8.56
C THR A 31 -1.17 -23.96 8.85
N PRO A 32 -1.84 -24.50 7.82
CA PRO A 32 -2.83 -25.53 8.04
C PRO A 32 -2.20 -26.68 8.85
N PRO A 33 -2.97 -27.34 9.73
CA PRO A 33 -2.47 -28.45 10.53
C PRO A 33 -1.83 -29.49 9.61
N ALA A 34 -0.73 -30.10 10.08
CA ALA A 34 0.04 -31.03 9.27
C ALA A 34 -0.87 -32.09 8.62
N PRO A 35 -0.68 -32.40 7.32
CA PRO A 35 -1.54 -33.35 6.63
C PRO A 35 -1.52 -34.70 7.35
N ARG A 36 -2.72 -35.21 7.68
CA ARG A 36 -2.85 -36.52 8.34
C ARG A 36 -2.42 -37.60 7.36
N ARG A 37 -1.45 -38.43 7.77
CA ARG A 37 -1.00 -39.58 6.99
C ARG A 37 -2.04 -40.68 7.12
N GLN A 38 -2.76 -40.97 6.04
CA GLN A 38 -3.69 -42.08 5.96
C GLN A 38 -3.13 -43.15 5.03
N VAL A 39 -3.13 -44.41 5.49
CA VAL A 39 -2.67 -45.54 4.70
C VAL A 39 -3.71 -45.80 3.61
N PHE A 40 -3.40 -45.45 2.36
CA PHE A 40 -4.27 -45.68 1.21
C PHE A 40 -3.81 -46.95 0.46
N PRO A 41 -4.51 -48.10 0.58
CA PRO A 41 -4.02 -49.40 0.10
C PRO A 41 -3.78 -49.44 -1.41
N ALA A 42 -4.60 -48.70 -2.18
CA ALA A 42 -4.50 -48.63 -3.64
C ALA A 42 -3.19 -47.96 -4.13
N LEU A 43 -2.47 -47.21 -3.28
CA LEU A 43 -1.13 -46.72 -3.62
C LEU A 43 -0.13 -47.85 -3.85
N ARG A 44 -0.38 -49.07 -3.35
CA ARG A 44 0.47 -50.24 -3.66
C ARG A 44 0.47 -50.61 -5.14
N LEU A 45 -0.62 -50.39 -5.88
CA LEU A 45 -0.68 -50.61 -7.33
C LEU A 45 0.12 -49.57 -8.12
N LEU A 46 0.39 -48.40 -7.52
CA LEU A 46 1.02 -47.26 -8.18
C LEU A 46 2.52 -47.12 -7.84
N ARG A 47 3.11 -48.04 -7.06
CA ARG A 47 4.50 -47.96 -6.58
C ARG A 47 5.55 -47.97 -7.69
N ASP A 48 5.22 -48.54 -8.85
CA ASP A 48 6.13 -48.66 -9.98
C ASP A 48 6.13 -47.41 -10.89
N LEU A 49 5.22 -46.46 -10.65
CA LEU A 49 5.23 -45.18 -11.36
C LEU A 49 6.25 -44.22 -10.72
N PRO A 50 7.11 -43.57 -11.52
CA PRO A 50 7.96 -42.49 -11.01
C PRO A 50 7.04 -41.37 -10.49
N VAL A 51 7.11 -41.11 -9.19
CA VAL A 51 6.38 -40.02 -8.55
C VAL A 51 7.21 -38.75 -8.74
N PRO A 52 6.80 -37.78 -9.57
CA PRO A 52 7.43 -36.47 -9.55
C PRO A 52 7.15 -35.85 -8.18
N GLU A 53 8.19 -35.61 -7.39
CA GLU A 53 8.08 -34.79 -6.19
C GLU A 53 7.63 -33.39 -6.60
N GLN A 54 6.34 -33.11 -6.43
CA GLN A 54 5.84 -31.74 -6.39
C GLN A 54 6.14 -31.18 -5.00
N THR A 55 7.42 -30.90 -4.75
CA THR A 55 7.81 -30.17 -3.55
C THR A 55 7.18 -28.78 -3.63
N PRO A 56 6.36 -28.36 -2.63
CA PRO A 56 5.88 -27.00 -2.56
C PRO A 56 7.11 -26.10 -2.38
N SER A 57 7.48 -25.38 -3.43
CA SER A 57 8.56 -24.42 -3.36
C SER A 57 8.16 -23.39 -2.30
N ARG A 58 8.97 -23.32 -1.23
CA ARG A 58 8.82 -22.27 -0.21
C ARG A 58 8.64 -20.94 -0.94
N THR A 59 7.67 -20.14 -0.52
CA THR A 59 7.45 -18.82 -1.09
C THR A 59 8.78 -18.06 -0.98
N PRO A 60 9.38 -17.62 -2.10
CA PRO A 60 10.68 -16.98 -2.05
C PRO A 60 10.56 -15.64 -1.33
N TRP A 61 11.54 -15.33 -0.48
CA TRP A 61 11.50 -14.16 0.40
C TRP A 61 11.39 -12.82 -0.35
N TRP A 62 11.89 -12.77 -1.59
CA TRP A 62 11.79 -11.58 -2.44
C TRP A 62 10.35 -11.27 -2.85
N LEU A 63 9.51 -12.29 -3.08
CA LEU A 63 8.08 -12.09 -3.37
C LEU A 63 7.35 -11.52 -2.15
N LEU A 64 7.77 -11.94 -0.95
CA LEU A 64 7.25 -11.41 0.30
C LEU A 64 7.65 -9.93 0.46
N LEU A 65 8.92 -9.59 0.22
CA LEU A 65 9.38 -8.21 0.26
C LEU A 65 8.63 -7.34 -0.75
N LEU A 66 8.50 -7.78 -2.00
CA LEU A 66 7.75 -7.07 -3.03
C LEU A 66 6.30 -6.80 -2.61
N ARG A 67 5.63 -7.80 -2.04
CA ARG A 67 4.24 -7.68 -1.57
C ARG A 67 4.10 -6.68 -0.43
N LEU A 68 5.02 -6.70 0.53
CA LEU A 68 5.03 -5.74 1.65
C LEU A 68 5.32 -4.32 1.16
N THR A 69 6.27 -4.14 0.24
CA THR A 69 6.56 -2.84 -0.36
C THR A 69 5.35 -2.30 -1.12
N ALA A 70 4.70 -3.12 -1.96
CA ALA A 70 3.50 -2.70 -2.69
C ALA A 70 2.38 -2.28 -1.74
N ALA A 71 2.12 -3.07 -0.69
CA ALA A 71 1.11 -2.73 0.31
C ALA A 71 1.46 -1.45 1.10
N ALA A 72 2.73 -1.25 1.45
CA ALA A 72 3.19 -0.03 2.10
C ALA A 72 2.98 1.21 1.22
N LEU A 73 3.29 1.11 -0.09
CA LEU A 73 3.04 2.20 -1.05
C LEU A 73 1.55 2.53 -1.16
N ILE A 74 0.68 1.53 -1.16
CA ILE A 74 -0.78 1.73 -1.16
C ILE A 74 -1.21 2.49 0.10
N VAL A 75 -0.77 2.06 1.29
CA VAL A 75 -1.11 2.75 2.54
C VAL A 75 -0.61 4.19 2.54
N LEU A 76 0.63 4.41 2.09
CA LEU A 76 1.22 5.75 1.99
C LEU A 76 0.44 6.65 1.02
N GLY A 77 0.06 6.13 -0.16
CA GLY A 77 -0.74 6.88 -1.13
C GLY A 77 -2.14 7.23 -0.59
N LEU A 78 -2.80 6.27 0.05
CA LEU A 78 -4.13 6.48 0.66
C LEU A 78 -4.09 7.43 1.87
N ALA A 79 -2.96 7.54 2.57
CA ALA A 79 -2.79 8.51 3.66
C ALA A 79 -2.78 9.98 3.17
N ARG A 80 -2.81 10.20 1.85
CA ARG A 80 -2.76 11.49 1.15
C ARG A 80 -1.58 12.34 1.63
N PRO A 81 -0.35 11.99 1.22
CA PRO A 81 0.82 12.78 1.54
C PRO A 81 0.73 14.11 0.78
N VAL A 82 0.92 15.21 1.48
CA VAL A 82 0.94 16.57 0.94
C VAL A 82 2.28 17.22 1.28
N TRP A 83 2.85 17.93 0.31
CA TRP A 83 4.05 18.75 0.51
C TRP A 83 3.67 20.15 0.98
N GLY A 84 4.46 20.71 1.90
CA GLY A 84 4.21 22.04 2.46
C GLY A 84 2.82 22.19 3.11
N PRO A 85 2.42 21.30 4.02
CA PRO A 85 1.10 21.39 4.64
C PRO A 85 1.08 22.64 5.52
N GLY A 86 0.30 23.66 5.14
CA GLY A 86 0.28 24.96 5.83
C GLY A 86 1.08 26.07 5.13
N ALA A 87 1.67 25.82 3.94
CA ALA A 87 2.23 26.88 3.10
C ALA A 87 1.16 27.82 2.51
N GLY A 88 -0.12 27.46 2.62
CA GLY A 88 -1.24 28.34 2.34
C GLY A 88 -1.57 29.20 3.55
N THR A 89 -1.18 30.48 3.49
CA THR A 89 -1.83 31.62 4.16
C THR A 89 -2.13 31.44 5.66
N ALA A 90 -1.23 30.85 6.44
CA ALA A 90 -1.26 30.94 7.91
C ALA A 90 -0.36 32.08 8.40
N GLY A 91 -0.43 33.22 7.72
CA GLY A 91 0.18 34.45 8.20
C GLY A 91 -0.91 35.50 8.33
N ASP A 92 -0.97 36.20 9.46
CA ASP A 92 -1.82 37.39 9.66
C ASP A 92 -1.40 38.60 8.77
N GLY A 93 -0.59 38.34 7.74
CA GLY A 93 -0.08 39.34 6.83
C GLY A 93 -1.07 39.67 5.71
N PRO A 94 -0.95 40.86 5.10
CA PRO A 94 -1.83 41.28 4.02
C PRO A 94 -1.72 40.33 2.82
N LEU A 95 -2.88 39.84 2.34
CA LEU A 95 -2.98 39.07 1.11
C LEU A 95 -2.80 39.99 -0.09
N LEU A 96 -1.69 39.85 -0.82
CA LEU A 96 -1.49 40.52 -2.10
C LEU A 96 -2.05 39.64 -3.23
N LEU A 97 -3.17 40.07 -3.80
CA LEU A 97 -3.75 39.47 -5.00
C LEU A 97 -3.32 40.32 -6.21
N VAL A 98 -2.55 39.74 -7.14
CA VAL A 98 -2.20 40.40 -8.41
C VAL A 98 -3.13 39.83 -9.48
N ILE A 99 -4.02 40.69 -9.99
CA ILE A 99 -4.91 40.38 -11.12
C ILE A 99 -4.37 41.17 -12.32
N ASP A 100 -4.18 40.49 -13.45
CA ASP A 100 -3.92 41.13 -14.75
C ASP A 100 -5.26 41.27 -15.50
N ASP A 101 -5.77 42.49 -15.59
CA ASP A 101 -7.02 42.87 -16.24
C ASP A 101 -6.78 43.60 -17.58
N GLY A 102 -5.66 43.31 -18.25
CA GLY A 102 -5.31 43.91 -19.54
C GLY A 102 -6.38 43.74 -20.62
N TRP A 103 -6.25 44.47 -21.73
CA TRP A 103 -7.26 44.56 -22.81
C TRP A 103 -7.74 43.21 -23.39
N ALA A 104 -6.93 42.15 -23.32
CA ALA A 104 -7.28 40.82 -23.79
C ALA A 104 -7.95 39.93 -22.73
N SER A 105 -8.19 40.42 -21.51
CA SER A 105 -8.59 39.61 -20.36
C SER A 105 -10.09 39.22 -20.35
N ALA A 106 -10.94 39.88 -21.12
CA ALA A 106 -12.39 39.61 -21.16
C ALA A 106 -12.96 39.56 -22.60
N PRO A 107 -12.52 38.59 -23.44
CA PRO A 107 -13.00 38.47 -24.83
C PRO A 107 -14.49 38.11 -24.93
N ASP A 108 -15.05 37.51 -23.88
CA ASP A 108 -16.43 37.00 -23.86
C ASP A 108 -17.42 37.93 -23.11
N TRP A 109 -17.00 39.15 -22.73
CA TRP A 109 -17.91 40.11 -22.09
C TRP A 109 -18.83 40.79 -23.11
N PRO A 110 -20.17 40.70 -22.95
CA PRO A 110 -21.09 41.47 -23.78
C PRO A 110 -20.95 42.96 -23.47
N ALA A 111 -20.96 43.79 -24.53
CA ALA A 111 -20.83 45.25 -24.46
C ALA A 111 -22.08 45.95 -23.90
#